data_AF-A0A060YTS2-F1
#
_entry.id   AF-A0A060YTS2-F1
#
_cell.length_a   1.000
_cell.length_b   1.000
_cell.length_c   1.000
_cell.angle_alpha   90.00
_cell.angle_beta   90.00
_cell.angle_gamma   90.00
#
_symmetry.space_group_name_H-M   'P 1'
#
loop_
_entity.id
_entity.type
_entity.pdbx_description
1 polymer ?
#
loop_
_entity_poly.entity_id
_entity_poly.type
_entity_poly.pdbx_seq_one_letter_code
_entity_poly.pdbx_strand_id
1 'polypeptide(L)' 'MCSSHHDAWRRRTMTQHISRLCKDYLTKKESDGVLHQMTWPPQSPDLNPIEIVWHELDRRVKVKQPTSAQHM' A
#
# COMPACT_ATOMS: atom_id res chain seq x y z
N MET A 1 21.39 21.63 -0.09
CA MET A 1 19.92 21.60 0.11
C MET A 1 19.58 20.16 0.47
N CYS A 2 19.27 19.90 1.75
CA CYS A 2 18.95 18.55 2.21
C CYS A 2 17.55 18.21 1.70
N SER A 3 17.45 17.33 0.70
CA SER A 3 16.16 16.85 0.23
C SER A 3 15.56 15.98 1.32
N SER A 4 14.62 16.52 2.10
CA SER A 4 13.78 15.71 2.98
C SER A 4 12.93 14.81 2.08
N HIS A 5 13.40 13.59 1.83
CA HIS A 5 12.60 12.53 1.24
C HIS A 5 11.53 12.16 2.27
N HIS A 6 10.34 12.73 2.15
CA HIS A 6 9.20 12.30 2.95
C HIS A 6 8.64 11.01 2.34
N ASP A 7 8.42 10.01 3.19
CA ASP A 7 7.76 8.78 2.76
C ASP A 7 6.28 9.07 2.44
N ALA A 8 5.90 8.89 1.18
CA ALA A 8 4.51 9.07 0.74
C ALA A 8 3.70 7.82 1.09
N TRP A 9 2.85 7.93 2.11
CA TRP A 9 1.97 6.87 2.55
C TRP A 9 0.58 7.02 1.93
N ARG A 10 0.21 6.06 1.06
CA ARG A 10 -1.09 6.06 0.39
C ARG A 10 -2.16 5.44 1.28
N ARG A 11 -3.18 6.23 1.63
CA ARG A 11 -4.36 5.76 2.36
C ARG A 11 -5.42 5.28 1.36
N ARG A 12 -5.71 3.98 1.31
CA ARG A 12 -6.91 3.46 0.62
C ARG A 12 -8.14 4.06 1.29
N THR A 13 -9.02 4.70 0.53
CA THR A 13 -10.30 5.25 1.02
C THR A 13 -11.40 4.19 1.17
N MET A 14 -11.03 2.91 1.24
CA MET A 14 -11.93 1.83 1.66
C MET A 14 -12.18 2.00 3.17
N THR A 15 -13.24 2.73 3.52
CA THR A 15 -13.59 3.13 4.90
C THR A 15 -13.81 1.95 5.85
N GLN A 16 -13.96 0.74 5.34
CA GLN A 16 -14.31 -0.47 6.09
C GLN A 16 -13.12 -1.18 6.77
N HIS A 17 -11.86 -0.86 6.43
CA HIS A 17 -10.68 -1.62 6.89
C HIS A 17 -9.57 -0.78 7.53
N ILE A 18 -9.90 0.38 8.10
CA ILE A 18 -8.95 1.16 8.91
C ILE A 18 -9.54 1.39 10.30
N SER A 19 -8.89 0.80 11.30
CA SER A 19 -9.22 1.02 12.72
C SER A 19 -8.95 2.47 13.13
N ARG A 20 -9.65 2.95 14.16
CA ARG A 20 -9.40 4.29 14.74
C ARG A 20 -7.93 4.46 15.13
N LEU A 21 -7.35 3.46 15.78
CA LEU A 21 -5.94 3.45 16.19
C LEU A 21 -4.99 3.67 15.00
N CYS A 22 -5.25 3.03 13.86
CA CYS A 22 -4.44 3.23 12.66
C CYS A 22 -4.61 4.65 12.09
N LYS A 23 -5.82 5.24 12.13
CA LYS A 23 -6.04 6.64 11.70
C LYS A 23 -5.23 7.60 12.56
N ASP A 24 -5.34 7.47 13.87
CA ASP A 24 -4.71 8.38 14.83
C ASP A 24 -3.18 8.32 14.71
N TYR A 25 -2.62 7.11 14.54
CA TYR A 25 -1.19 6.93 14.30
C TYR A 25 -0.72 7.64 13.03
N LEU A 26 -1.42 7.44 11.91
CA LEU A 26 -1.03 8.03 10.62
C LEU A 26 -1.16 9.56 10.65
N THR A 27 -2.23 10.09 11.25
CA THR A 27 -2.41 11.54 11.44
C THR A 27 -1.30 12.13 12.28
N LYS A 28 -0.89 11.47 13.37
CA LYS A 28 0.24 11.91 14.18
C LYS A 28 1.53 11.95 13.35
N LYS A 29 1.81 10.90 12.57
CA LYS A 29 3.01 10.84 11.72
C LYS A 29 3.05 11.91 10.65
N GLU A 30 1.89 12.30 10.13
CA GLU A 30 1.79 13.43 9.20
C GLU A 30 2.04 14.78 9.89
N SER A 31 1.45 15.01 11.06
CA SER A 31 1.71 16.22 11.87
C SER A 31 3.18 16.33 12.30
N ASP A 32 3.84 15.20 12.57
CA ASP A 32 5.26 15.13 12.90
C ASP A 32 6.17 15.31 11.65
N GLY A 33 5.60 15.45 10.45
CA GLY A 33 6.33 15.60 9.19
C GLY A 33 7.07 14.34 8.73
N VAL A 34 6.79 13.18 9.33
CA VAL A 34 7.46 11.90 9.04
C VAL A 34 6.96 11.30 7.73
N LEU A 35 5.67 11.45 7.44
CA LEU A 35 5.05 10.97 6.21
C LEU A 35 4.06 11.99 5.69
N HIS A 36 3.67 11.84 4.42
CA HIS A 36 2.51 12.54 3.87
C HIS A 36 1.42 11.54 3.51
N GLN A 37 0.19 11.81 3.95
CA GLN A 37 -0.94 10.96 3.63
C GLN A 37 -1.56 11.38 2.30
N MET A 38 -1.51 10.48 1.32
CA MET A 38 -2.18 10.71 0.04
C MET A 38 -3.62 10.18 0.09
N THR A 39 -4.58 11.02 -0.31
CA THR A 39 -5.97 10.62 -0.52
C THR A 39 -6.08 9.87 -1.85
N TRP A 40 -6.59 8.65 -1.80
CA TRP A 40 -6.84 7.85 -2.99
C TRP A 40 -8.32 7.80 -3.34
N PRO A 41 -8.72 7.81 -4.62
CA PRO A 41 -10.10 7.52 -4.98
C PRO A 41 -10.51 6.09 -4.53
N PRO A 42 -11.72 5.92 -3.99
CA PRO A 42 -12.22 4.60 -3.61
C PRO A 42 -12.37 3.73 -4.85
N GLN A 43 -12.13 2.43 -4.71
CA GLN A 43 -12.25 1.44 -5.80
C GLN A 43 -11.39 1.72 -7.04
N SER A 44 -10.22 2.34 -6.88
CA SER A 44 -9.22 2.52 -7.94
C SER A 44 -7.99 1.63 -7.75
N PRO A 45 -8.12 0.31 -7.97
CA PRO A 45 -6.99 -0.62 -7.91
C PRO A 45 -5.99 -0.38 -9.04
N ASP A 46 -6.47 0.09 -10.20
CA ASP A 46 -5.70 0.46 -11.39
C ASP A 46 -4.58 1.46 -11.09
N LEU A 47 -4.85 2.40 -10.19
CA LEU A 47 -3.87 3.42 -9.85
C LEU A 47 -2.84 2.89 -8.82
N ASN A 48 -3.15 1.84 -8.04
CA ASN A 48 -2.33 1.41 -6.91
C ASN A 48 -1.15 0.55 -7.38
N PRO A 49 0.12 1.02 -7.28
CA PRO A 49 1.27 0.28 -7.82
C PRO A 49 1.45 -1.12 -7.20
N ILE A 50 0.94 -1.33 -5.99
CA ILE A 50 0.97 -2.64 -5.32
C ILE A 50 0.13 -3.66 -6.10
N GLU A 51 -0.99 -3.27 -6.71
CA GLU A 51 -1.80 -4.19 -7.54
C GLU A 51 -1.03 -4.64 -8.78
N ILE A 52 -0.23 -3.75 -9.37
CA ILE A 52 0.64 -4.09 -10.51
C ILE A 52 1.67 -5.15 -10.11
N VAL A 53 2.28 -4.99 -8.93
CA VAL A 53 3.23 -5.97 -8.39
C VAL A 53 2.53 -7.32 -8.12
N TRP A 54 1.32 -7.30 -7.56
CA TRP A 54 0.53 -8.53 -7.36
C TRP A 54 0.17 -9.22 -8.68
N HIS A 55 -0.21 -8.47 -9.71
CA HIS A 55 -0.49 -9.03 -11.04
C HIS A 55 0.74 -9.71 -11.64
N GLU A 56 1.93 -9.09 -11.54
CA GLU A 56 3.16 -9.71 -12.03
C GLU A 56 3.55 -10.94 -11.21
N LEU A 57 3.37 -10.90 -9.89
CA LEU A 57 3.62 -12.05 -9.03
C LEU A 57 2.68 -13.22 -9.38
N ASP A 58 1.38 -12.96 -9.53
CA ASP A 58 0.39 -13.97 -9.92
C ASP A 58 0.74 -14.62 -11.26
N ARG A 59 1.15 -13.82 -12.25
CA ARG A 59 1.62 -14.33 -13.55
C ARG A 59 2.78 -15.31 -13.39
N ARG A 60 3.78 -14.98 -12.57
CA ARG A 60 4.95 -15.84 -12.34
C ARG A 60 4.61 -17.11 -11.57
N VAL A 61 3.74 -17.02 -10.57
CA VAL A 61 3.28 -18.17 -9.79
C VAL A 61 2.52 -19.16 -10.68
N LYS A 62 1.64 -18.66 -11.56
CA LYS A 62 0.89 -19.51 -12.51
C LYS A 62 1.80 -20.26 -13.48
N VAL A 63 2.91 -19.66 -13.92
CA VAL A 63 3.92 -20.34 -14.75
C VAL A 63 4.59 -21.48 -13.99
N LYS A 64 4.90 -21.28 -12.70
CA LYS A 64 5.58 -22.29 -11.87
C LYS A 64 4.70 -23.47 -11.48
N GLN A 65 3.37 -23.30 -11.44
CA GLN A 65 2.40 -24.30 -10.95
C GLN A 65 2.83 -24.99 -9.64
N PRO A 66 3.06 -24.22 -8.55
CA PRO A 66 3.49 -24.81 -7.30
C PRO A 66 2.40 -25.74 -6.74
N THR A 67 2.79 -26.95 -6.38
CA THR A 67 1.90 -28.00 -5.83
C THR A 67 1.86 -28.00 -4.30
N SER A 68 2.74 -27.24 -3.64
CA SER A 68 2.77 -27.06 -2.20
C SER A 68 3.26 -25.66 -1.84
N ALA A 69 2.92 -25.19 -0.64
CA ALA A 69 3.41 -23.91 -0.13
C ALA A 69 4.94 -23.85 0.05
N GLN A 70 5.60 -25.01 0.12
CA GLN A 70 7.06 -25.11 0.23
C GLN A 70 7.75 -24.93 -1.14
N HIS A 71 7.00 -25.01 -2.24
CA HIS A 71 7.52 -24.94 -3.62
C HIS A 71 7.19 -23.62 -4.34
N MET A 72 6.77 -22.58 -3.63
CA MET A 72 6.58 -21.22 -4.18
C MET A 72 7.92 -20.55 -4.50
#